data_AF-F4N6U4-F1
#
_entry.id   AF-F4N6U4-F1
#
_cell.length_a   1.000
_cell.length_b   1.000
_cell.length_c   1.000
_cell.angle_alpha   90.00
_cell.angle_beta   90.00
_cell.angle_gamma   90.00
#
_symmetry.space_group_name_H-M   'P 1'
#
loop_
_entity.id
_entity.type
_entity.pdbx_description
1 polymer ?
#
loop_
_entity_poly.entity_id
_entity_poly.type
_entity_poly.pdbx_seq_one_letter_code
_entity_poly.pdbx_strand_id
1 'polypeptide(L)'
;MFKWAHLEWLGPVVAFALAIGVLAGVVTWVAGPSSGLLVVAKAGYLPRWWQHTNKNGMATHILLLQALLVSLLAILFVVLPSVQAAYQIMSQMTVILYLIMYMLMFSSAIYLRYSQPNRPRPYHIPGGGIGMWIIGGAGLIGSILAFVFSFIPPSQITVGSPTEYVGILIASTLFFVILPFLIYIVRKPHWRDENSDFAPFTWQAENSHPGIPSTSATHTNDVTAAAAKAPKS
;
A
#
# COMPACT_ATOMS: atom_id res chain seq x y z
N MET A 1 5.36 35.71 0.21
CA MET A 1 6.55 34.92 0.60
C MET A 1 7.83 35.76 0.64
N PHE A 2 8.18 36.53 -0.40
CA PHE A 2 9.48 37.23 -0.50
C PHE A 2 9.45 38.75 -0.29
N LYS A 3 8.38 39.28 0.33
CA LYS A 3 8.23 40.73 0.57
C LYS A 3 9.33 41.32 1.47
N TRP A 4 9.78 40.54 2.47
CA TRP A 4 10.84 40.94 3.39
C TRP A 4 12.21 41.09 2.72
N ALA A 5 12.40 40.52 1.51
CA ALA A 5 13.64 40.54 0.76
C ALA A 5 13.58 41.44 -0.49
N HIS A 6 12.52 42.24 -0.67
CA HIS A 6 12.27 43.05 -1.87
C HIS A 6 12.22 42.27 -3.20
N LEU A 7 12.04 40.94 -3.16
CA LEU A 7 12.01 40.05 -4.33
C LEU A 7 10.59 39.56 -4.62
N GLU A 8 9.62 40.47 -4.74
CA GLU A 8 8.21 40.11 -4.89
C GLU A 8 7.91 39.32 -6.17
N TRP A 9 8.71 39.52 -7.22
CA TRP A 9 8.61 38.81 -8.51
C TRP A 9 8.93 37.31 -8.42
N LEU A 10 9.65 36.85 -7.38
CA LEU A 10 9.94 35.42 -7.19
C LEU A 10 8.71 34.62 -6.74
N GLY A 11 7.69 35.27 -6.19
CA GLY A 11 6.47 34.60 -5.73
C GLY A 11 5.78 33.81 -6.86
N PRO A 12 5.40 34.45 -7.98
CA PRO A 12 4.82 33.78 -9.14
C PRO A 12 5.72 32.69 -9.74
N VAL A 13 7.03 32.91 -9.81
CA VAL A 13 7.99 31.94 -10.35
C VAL A 13 8.01 30.66 -9.53
N VAL A 14 8.09 30.79 -8.20
CA VAL A 14 8.04 29.63 -7.29
C VAL A 14 6.69 28.95 -7.35
N ALA A 15 5.58 29.70 -7.40
CA ALA A 15 4.24 29.11 -7.54
C ALA A 15 4.10 28.29 -8.84
N PHE A 16 4.64 28.79 -9.95
CA PHE A 16 4.65 28.06 -11.22
C PHE A 16 5.52 26.80 -11.16
N ALA A 17 6.72 26.88 -10.59
CA ALA A 17 7.59 25.74 -10.39
C ALA A 17 6.94 24.66 -9.49
N LEU A 18 6.26 25.07 -8.41
CA LEU A 18 5.49 24.17 -7.54
C LEU A 18 4.33 23.52 -8.29
N ALA A 19 3.61 24.26 -9.14
CA ALA A 19 2.54 23.71 -9.96
C ALA A 19 3.07 22.63 -10.92
N ILE A 20 4.20 22.87 -11.60
CA ILE A 20 4.86 21.85 -12.44
C ILE A 20 5.24 20.64 -11.60
N GLY A 21 5.84 20.84 -10.43
CA GLY A 21 6.25 19.75 -9.53
C GLY A 21 5.06 18.87 -9.11
N VAL A 22 3.93 19.49 -8.75
CA VAL A 22 2.70 18.77 -8.39
C VAL A 22 2.16 17.99 -9.60
N LEU A 23 2.11 18.60 -10.79
CA LEU A 23 1.65 17.91 -12.01
C LEU A 23 2.52 16.70 -12.36
N ALA A 24 3.84 16.84 -12.31
CA ALA A 24 4.78 15.75 -12.52
C ALA A 24 4.60 14.63 -11.48
N GLY A 25 4.38 15.00 -10.22
CA GLY A 25 4.06 14.07 -9.14
C GLY A 25 2.80 13.26 -9.44
N VAL A 26 1.69 13.93 -9.77
CA VAL A 26 0.41 13.27 -10.07
C VAL A 26 0.56 12.25 -11.20
N VAL A 27 1.25 12.58 -12.30
CA VAL A 27 1.47 11.66 -13.42
C VAL A 27 2.19 10.38 -12.96
N THR A 28 3.17 10.51 -12.08
CA THR A 28 3.94 9.36 -11.56
C THR A 28 3.08 8.47 -10.64
N TRP A 29 2.27 9.09 -9.78
CA TRP A 29 1.38 8.40 -8.84
C TRP A 29 0.17 7.73 -9.50
N VAL A 30 -0.18 8.08 -10.74
CA VAL A 30 -1.26 7.40 -11.47
C VAL A 30 -0.80 6.03 -11.98
N ALA A 31 0.41 5.94 -12.52
CA ALA A 31 0.90 4.72 -13.15
C ALA A 31 1.38 3.67 -12.11
N GLY A 32 2.04 4.09 -11.04
CA GLY A 32 2.66 3.19 -10.06
C GLY A 32 1.68 2.23 -9.38
N PRO A 33 0.71 2.74 -8.58
CA PRO A 33 -0.29 1.91 -7.89
C PRO A 33 -1.13 1.06 -8.85
N SER A 34 -1.53 1.63 -10.00
CA SER A 34 -2.33 0.92 -11.00
C SER A 34 -1.59 -0.30 -11.57
N SER A 35 -0.28 -0.16 -11.81
CA SER A 35 0.56 -1.26 -12.31
C SER A 35 0.77 -2.33 -11.24
N GLY A 36 1.03 -1.94 -10.00
CA GLY A 36 1.11 -2.88 -8.87
C GLY A 36 -0.20 -3.65 -8.65
N LEU A 37 -1.33 -2.96 -8.71
CA LEU A 37 -2.65 -3.58 -8.57
C LEU A 37 -2.96 -4.51 -9.75
N LEU A 38 -2.55 -4.18 -10.97
CA LEU A 38 -2.70 -5.04 -12.14
C LEU A 38 -1.93 -6.35 -11.99
N VAL A 39 -0.71 -6.31 -11.46
CA VAL A 39 0.09 -7.52 -11.19
C VAL A 39 -0.63 -8.43 -10.19
N VAL A 40 -1.17 -7.85 -9.12
CA VAL A 40 -1.99 -8.58 -8.13
C VAL A 40 -3.29 -9.10 -8.76
N ALA A 41 -3.92 -8.33 -9.65
CA ALA A 41 -5.12 -8.75 -10.36
C ALA A 41 -4.86 -9.98 -11.23
N LYS A 42 -3.80 -9.94 -12.06
CA LYS A 42 -3.38 -11.05 -12.93
C LYS A 42 -2.99 -12.29 -12.15
N ALA A 43 -2.45 -12.13 -10.94
CA ALA A 43 -2.16 -13.24 -10.03
C ALA A 43 -3.41 -13.98 -9.54
N GLY A 44 -4.62 -13.43 -9.77
CA GLY A 44 -5.91 -14.05 -9.44
C GLY A 44 -6.58 -13.47 -8.19
N TYR A 45 -6.05 -12.37 -7.63
CA TYR A 45 -6.61 -11.74 -6.43
C TYR A 45 -7.70 -10.71 -6.72
N LEU A 46 -7.98 -10.41 -8.00
CA LEU A 46 -9.12 -9.60 -8.45
C LEU A 46 -9.81 -10.27 -9.64
N PRO A 47 -11.12 -10.03 -9.85
CA PRO A 47 -11.85 -10.50 -11.02
C PRO A 47 -11.16 -10.13 -12.35
N ARG A 48 -11.28 -10.99 -13.38
CA ARG A 48 -10.68 -10.77 -14.72
C ARG A 48 -11.03 -9.42 -15.35
N TRP A 49 -12.18 -8.84 -15.00
CA TRP A 49 -12.55 -7.50 -15.46
C TRP A 49 -11.50 -6.44 -15.09
N TRP A 50 -10.83 -6.54 -13.94
CA TRP A 50 -9.80 -5.61 -13.51
C TRP A 50 -8.44 -5.80 -14.20
N GLN A 51 -8.27 -6.89 -14.96
CA GLN A 51 -7.01 -7.24 -15.61
C GLN A 51 -6.87 -6.63 -17.01
N HIS A 52 -7.91 -5.95 -17.50
CA HIS A 52 -7.93 -5.40 -18.85
C HIS A 52 -6.86 -4.33 -19.06
N THR A 53 -6.02 -4.54 -20.08
CA THR A 53 -4.96 -3.61 -20.48
C THR A 53 -5.17 -3.07 -21.89
N ASN A 54 -4.74 -1.83 -22.14
CA ASN A 54 -4.69 -1.30 -23.51
C ASN A 54 -3.44 -1.79 -24.28
N LYS A 55 -3.26 -1.32 -25.51
CA LYS A 55 -2.10 -1.65 -26.39
C LYS A 55 -0.72 -1.33 -25.79
N ASN A 56 -0.66 -0.46 -24.77
CA ASN A 56 0.57 -0.07 -24.09
C ASN A 56 0.76 -0.83 -22.77
N GLY A 57 -0.07 -1.83 -22.46
CA GLY A 57 0.00 -2.60 -21.22
C GLY A 57 -0.59 -1.91 -19.98
N MET A 58 -1.25 -0.75 -20.13
CA MET A 58 -1.79 0.00 -19.00
C MET A 58 -3.15 -0.53 -18.55
N ALA A 59 -3.31 -0.71 -17.23
CA ALA A 59 -4.52 -1.23 -16.57
C ALA A 59 -5.73 -0.30 -16.73
N THR A 60 -6.50 -0.48 -17.80
CA THR A 60 -7.46 0.54 -18.25
C THR A 60 -8.62 0.69 -17.27
N HIS A 61 -9.23 -0.41 -16.82
CA HIS A 61 -10.37 -0.33 -15.89
C HIS A 61 -9.96 0.15 -14.49
N ILE A 62 -8.78 -0.24 -14.02
CA ILE A 62 -8.22 0.25 -12.74
C ILE A 62 -8.01 1.77 -12.81
N LEU A 63 -7.38 2.25 -13.90
CA LEU A 63 -7.14 3.68 -14.11
C LEU A 63 -8.45 4.48 -14.23
N LEU A 64 -9.43 3.96 -14.95
CA LEU A 64 -10.74 4.63 -15.10
C LEU A 64 -11.48 4.70 -13.76
N LEU A 65 -11.45 3.65 -12.95
CA LEU A 65 -12.02 3.70 -11.60
C LEU A 65 -11.33 4.75 -10.75
N GLN A 66 -9.99 4.75 -10.70
CA GLN A 66 -9.24 5.75 -9.94
C GLN A 66 -9.54 7.17 -10.43
N ALA A 67 -9.56 7.39 -11.75
CA ALA A 67 -9.88 8.69 -12.34
C ALA A 67 -11.29 9.15 -11.96
N LEU A 68 -12.27 8.25 -11.97
CA LEU A 68 -13.62 8.52 -11.52
C LEU A 68 -13.64 8.92 -10.03
N LEU A 69 -13.02 8.11 -9.16
CA LEU A 69 -12.96 8.38 -7.72
C LEU A 69 -12.28 9.71 -7.41
N VAL A 70 -11.14 10.00 -8.03
CA VAL A 70 -10.41 11.26 -7.86
C VAL A 70 -11.23 12.44 -8.37
N SER A 71 -11.94 12.30 -9.49
CA SER A 71 -12.81 13.36 -10.02
C SER A 71 -13.98 13.65 -9.09
N LEU A 72 -14.62 12.61 -8.54
CA LEU A 72 -15.69 12.76 -7.53
C LEU A 72 -15.17 13.45 -6.27
N LEU A 73 -14.00 13.04 -5.77
CA LEU A 73 -13.36 13.69 -4.62
C LEU A 73 -13.00 15.14 -4.92
N ALA A 74 -12.51 15.46 -6.11
CA ALA A 74 -12.20 16.83 -6.52
C ALA A 74 -13.46 17.71 -6.55
N ILE A 75 -14.58 17.19 -7.05
CA ILE A 75 -15.88 17.89 -7.00
C ILE A 75 -16.28 18.12 -5.54
N LEU A 76 -16.21 17.08 -4.69
CA LEU A 76 -16.54 17.20 -3.27
C LEU A 76 -15.73 18.29 -2.57
N PHE A 77 -14.42 18.39 -2.83
CA PHE A 77 -13.59 19.45 -2.26
C PHE A 77 -14.03 20.87 -2.62
N VAL A 78 -14.64 21.08 -3.79
CA VAL A 78 -15.14 22.40 -4.19
C VAL A 78 -16.42 22.78 -3.43
N VAL A 79 -17.24 21.79 -3.07
CA VAL A 79 -18.52 22.01 -2.38
C VAL A 79 -18.42 21.95 -0.85
N LEU A 80 -17.38 21.31 -0.31
CA LEU A 80 -17.21 21.18 1.13
C LEU A 80 -16.84 22.52 1.78
N PRO A 81 -17.41 22.85 2.95
CA PRO A 81 -17.15 24.12 3.63
C PRO A 81 -15.71 24.24 4.15
N SER A 82 -15.02 23.12 4.32
CA SER A 82 -13.63 23.08 4.78
C SER A 82 -12.81 22.06 4.00
N VAL A 83 -12.05 22.56 3.01
CA VAL A 83 -11.03 21.78 2.28
C VAL A 83 -9.96 21.26 3.23
N GLN A 84 -9.57 22.05 4.22
CA GLN A 84 -8.53 21.69 5.18
C GLN A 84 -8.95 20.50 6.06
N ALA A 85 -10.19 20.48 6.54
CA ALA A 85 -10.70 19.36 7.33
C ALA A 85 -10.81 18.08 6.50
N ALA A 86 -11.34 18.18 5.27
CA ALA A 86 -11.45 17.04 4.36
C ALA A 86 -10.06 16.47 3.99
N TYR A 87 -9.11 17.34 3.70
CA TYR A 87 -7.71 16.95 3.45
C TYR A 87 -7.13 16.24 4.68
N GLN A 88 -7.34 16.77 5.89
CA GLN A 88 -6.84 16.17 7.13
C GLN A 88 -7.42 14.77 7.35
N ILE A 89 -8.73 14.58 7.20
CA ILE A 89 -9.39 13.28 7.37
C ILE A 89 -8.84 12.27 6.36
N MET A 90 -8.73 12.64 5.09
CA MET A 90 -8.23 11.72 4.05
C MET A 90 -6.74 11.42 4.20
N SER A 91 -5.94 12.40 4.57
CA SER A 91 -4.53 12.21 4.88
C SER A 91 -4.38 11.25 6.05
N GLN A 92 -5.16 11.44 7.12
CA GLN A 92 -5.11 10.58 8.29
C GLN A 92 -5.57 9.16 7.99
N MET A 93 -6.64 9.00 7.22
CA MET A 93 -7.10 7.69 6.76
C MET A 93 -6.01 6.96 5.97
N THR A 94 -5.30 7.66 5.08
CA THR A 94 -4.18 7.11 4.32
C THR A 94 -3.06 6.65 5.25
N VAL A 95 -2.69 7.46 6.24
CA VAL A 95 -1.68 7.13 7.24
C VAL A 95 -2.07 5.88 8.04
N ILE A 96 -3.32 5.80 8.50
CA ILE A 96 -3.84 4.65 9.26
C ILE A 96 -3.72 3.36 8.45
N LEU A 97 -4.18 3.35 7.20
CA LEU A 97 -4.09 2.18 6.33
C LEU A 97 -2.63 1.77 6.08
N TYR A 98 -1.74 2.75 5.91
CA TYR A 98 -0.32 2.52 5.72
C TYR A 98 0.36 1.93 6.97
N LEU A 99 -0.02 2.40 8.15
CA LEU A 99 0.47 1.87 9.43
C LEU A 99 0.02 0.43 9.67
N ILE A 100 -1.20 0.05 9.27
CA ILE A 100 -1.64 -1.36 9.30
C ILE A 100 -0.69 -2.22 8.47
N MET A 101 -0.34 -1.77 7.26
CA MET A 101 0.61 -2.48 6.43
C MET A 101 2.00 -2.56 7.06
N TYR A 102 2.47 -1.49 7.70
CA TYR A 102 3.75 -1.51 8.41
C TYR A 102 3.74 -2.46 9.61
N MET A 103 2.67 -2.51 10.39
CA MET A 103 2.53 -3.48 11.48
C MET A 103 2.62 -4.92 10.94
N LEU A 104 1.88 -5.23 9.87
CA LEU A 104 1.96 -6.54 9.21
C LEU A 104 3.37 -6.83 8.69
N MET A 105 4.05 -5.85 8.10
CA MET A 105 5.40 -5.98 7.55
C MET A 105 6.43 -6.28 8.66
N PHE A 106 6.44 -5.51 9.74
CA PHE A 106 7.36 -5.72 10.87
C PHE A 106 7.09 -7.05 11.58
N SER A 107 5.83 -7.39 11.83
CA SER A 107 5.45 -8.70 12.38
C SER A 107 5.91 -9.84 11.46
N SER A 108 5.73 -9.70 10.15
CA SER A 108 6.15 -10.71 9.16
C SER A 108 7.67 -10.87 9.13
N ALA A 109 8.42 -9.77 9.22
CA ALA A 109 9.89 -9.82 9.24
C ALA A 109 10.41 -10.56 10.48
N ILE A 110 9.82 -10.32 11.65
CA ILE A 110 10.15 -11.05 12.89
C ILE A 110 9.75 -12.52 12.74
N TYR A 111 8.53 -12.79 12.28
CA TYR A 111 8.01 -14.13 12.09
C TYR A 111 8.87 -14.97 11.13
N LEU A 112 9.31 -14.41 10.01
CA LEU A 112 10.18 -15.06 9.03
C LEU A 112 11.56 -15.45 9.59
N ARG A 113 12.01 -14.84 10.69
CA ARG A 113 13.23 -15.28 11.37
C ARG A 113 13.06 -16.66 12.01
N TYR A 114 11.84 -17.01 12.41
CA TYR A 114 11.49 -18.27 13.03
C TYR A 114 10.90 -19.28 12.05
N SER A 115 10.08 -18.82 11.11
CA SER A 115 9.41 -19.70 10.16
C SER A 115 10.29 -20.11 8.98
N GLN A 116 11.34 -19.34 8.63
CA GLN A 116 12.28 -19.69 7.56
C GLN A 116 13.74 -19.38 7.98
N PRO A 117 14.27 -20.06 9.02
CA PRO A 117 15.56 -19.71 9.62
C PRO A 117 16.75 -20.02 8.71
N ASN A 118 16.66 -21.11 7.93
CA ASN A 118 17.76 -21.61 7.09
C ASN A 118 17.85 -20.93 5.72
N ARG A 119 16.87 -20.08 5.39
CA ARG A 119 16.78 -19.50 4.06
C ARG A 119 17.88 -18.46 3.86
N PRO A 120 18.72 -18.57 2.80
CA PRO A 120 19.77 -17.61 2.53
C PRO A 120 19.19 -16.22 2.24
N ARG A 121 19.77 -15.17 2.84
CA ARG A 121 19.30 -13.78 2.70
C ARG A 121 20.47 -12.93 2.19
N PRO A 122 20.31 -12.17 1.09
CA PRO A 122 21.36 -11.27 0.61
C PRO A 122 21.73 -10.18 1.62
N TYR A 123 20.77 -9.80 2.46
CA TYR A 123 20.92 -8.78 3.50
C TYR A 123 20.50 -9.33 4.87
N HIS A 124 21.25 -8.94 5.90
CA HIS A 124 21.00 -9.33 7.29
C HIS A 124 21.04 -8.10 8.21
N ILE A 125 20.08 -8.03 9.13
CA ILE A 125 20.14 -7.07 10.23
C ILE A 125 21.28 -7.50 11.18
N PRO A 126 22.19 -6.59 11.54
CA PRO A 126 23.30 -6.90 12.46
C PRO A 126 22.76 -7.35 13.83
N GLY A 127 23.47 -8.26 14.50
CA GLY A 127 23.04 -8.80 15.80
C GLY A 127 22.05 -9.97 15.72
N GLY A 128 21.83 -10.54 14.53
CA GLY A 128 21.07 -11.79 14.35
C GLY A 128 19.62 -11.68 14.84
N GLY A 129 19.17 -12.65 15.65
CA GLY A 129 17.80 -12.67 16.19
C GLY A 129 17.51 -11.51 17.14
N ILE A 130 18.48 -11.11 17.97
CA ILE A 130 18.33 -9.99 18.90
C ILE A 130 18.21 -8.69 18.11
N GLY A 131 19.06 -8.48 17.10
CA GLY A 131 18.98 -7.33 16.21
C GLY A 131 17.63 -7.23 15.49
N MET A 132 17.09 -8.36 15.02
CA MET A 132 15.76 -8.41 14.41
C MET A 132 14.66 -7.96 15.37
N TRP A 133 14.71 -8.37 16.64
CA TRP A 133 13.73 -7.94 17.64
C TRP A 133 13.87 -6.48 18.04
N ILE A 134 15.10 -5.98 18.17
CA ILE A 134 15.32 -4.57 18.51
C ILE A 134 14.80 -3.68 17.37
N ILE A 135 15.26 -3.91 16.14
CA ILE A 135 14.89 -3.05 15.00
C ILE A 135 13.45 -3.30 14.55
N GLY A 136 13.07 -4.56 14.34
CA GLY A 136 11.72 -4.92 13.93
C GLY A 136 10.68 -4.63 15.02
N GLY A 137 11.01 -4.90 16.28
CA GLY A 137 10.14 -4.60 17.41
C GLY A 137 9.98 -3.11 17.65
N ALA A 138 11.05 -2.30 17.53
CA ALA A 138 10.95 -0.85 17.58
C ALA A 138 10.07 -0.30 16.45
N GLY A 139 10.23 -0.80 15.22
CA GLY A 139 9.37 -0.44 14.09
C GLY A 139 7.91 -0.81 14.31
N LEU A 140 7.63 -2.00 14.86
CA LEU A 140 6.29 -2.45 15.21
C LEU A 140 5.66 -1.57 16.30
N ILE A 141 6.38 -1.33 17.40
CA ILE A 141 5.90 -0.48 18.50
C ILE A 141 5.66 0.95 18.01
N GLY A 142 6.60 1.51 17.24
CA GLY A 142 6.45 2.84 16.66
C GLY A 142 5.22 2.95 15.75
N SER A 143 4.98 1.92 14.93
CA SER A 143 3.79 1.87 14.06
C SER A 143 2.49 1.77 14.86
N ILE A 144 2.46 0.98 15.94
CA ILE A 144 1.31 0.86 16.84
C ILE A 144 1.04 2.20 17.54
N LEU A 145 2.06 2.86 18.08
CA LEU A 145 1.93 4.15 18.75
C LEU A 145 1.41 5.22 17.78
N ALA A 146 1.99 5.32 16.58
CA ALA A 146 1.53 6.24 15.55
C ALA A 146 0.09 5.94 15.12
N PHE A 147 -0.30 4.66 15.06
CA PHE A 147 -1.65 4.25 14.72
C PHE A 147 -2.65 4.69 15.78
N VAL A 148 -2.35 4.51 17.07
CA VAL A 148 -3.20 4.97 18.17
C VAL A 148 -3.33 6.50 18.15
N PHE A 149 -2.22 7.22 17.96
CA PHE A 149 -2.23 8.69 17.91
C PHE A 149 -2.93 9.25 16.68
N SER A 150 -3.04 8.48 15.61
CA SER A 150 -3.79 8.87 14.40
C SER A 150 -5.28 9.14 14.66
N PHE A 151 -5.84 8.60 15.74
CA PHE A 151 -7.23 8.83 16.13
C PHE A 151 -7.39 10.05 17.05
N ILE A 152 -6.33 10.78 17.37
CA ILE A 152 -6.40 12.02 18.14
C ILE A 152 -6.55 13.19 17.16
N PRO A 153 -7.68 13.92 17.18
CA PRO A 153 -7.88 15.04 16.25
C PRO A 153 -6.93 16.20 16.58
N PRO A 154 -6.37 16.88 15.56
CA PRO A 154 -5.52 18.04 15.79
C PRO A 154 -6.34 19.22 16.32
N SER A 155 -5.82 19.93 17.33
CA SER A 155 -6.48 21.11 17.92
C SER A 155 -6.51 22.34 17.00
N GLN A 156 -5.68 22.32 15.95
CA GLN A 156 -5.46 23.45 15.03
C GLN A 156 -6.43 23.48 13.86
N ILE A 157 -7.14 22.37 13.60
CA ILE A 157 -8.03 22.22 12.44
C ILE A 157 -9.43 21.92 12.95
N THR A 158 -10.40 22.77 12.58
CA THR A 158 -11.81 22.53 12.89
C THR A 158 -12.33 21.38 12.02
N VAL A 159 -12.15 20.16 12.50
CA VAL A 159 -12.61 18.91 11.84
C VAL A 159 -14.06 18.54 12.20
N GLY A 160 -14.83 19.46 12.77
CA GLY A 160 -16.16 19.19 13.33
C GLY A 160 -16.08 18.65 14.76
N SER A 161 -16.97 17.71 15.12
CA SER A 161 -16.91 17.04 16.42
C SER A 161 -15.74 16.04 16.47
N PRO A 162 -14.93 15.99 17.55
CA PRO A 162 -13.91 14.95 17.74
C PRO A 162 -14.46 13.53 17.59
N THR A 163 -15.70 13.30 18.02
CA THR A 163 -16.37 11.99 17.91
C THR A 163 -16.72 11.64 16.46
N GLU A 164 -17.15 12.61 15.66
CA GLU A 164 -17.41 12.43 14.22
C GLU A 164 -16.12 12.13 13.46
N TYR A 165 -15.05 12.87 13.76
CA TYR A 165 -13.73 12.63 13.18
C TYR A 165 -13.26 11.18 13.40
N VAL A 166 -13.28 10.73 14.66
CA VAL A 166 -12.89 9.36 15.02
C VAL A 166 -13.83 8.33 14.39
N GLY A 167 -15.14 8.57 14.43
CA GLY A 167 -16.15 7.70 13.83
C GLY A 167 -15.95 7.49 12.34
N ILE A 168 -15.70 8.57 11.58
CA ILE A 168 -15.41 8.52 10.15
C ILE A 168 -14.13 7.71 9.89
N LEU A 169 -13.07 7.96 10.65
CA LEU A 169 -11.79 7.25 10.48
C LEU A 169 -11.95 5.76 10.75
N ILE A 170 -12.61 5.36 11.84
CA ILE A 170 -12.83 3.95 12.17
C ILE A 170 -13.67 3.28 11.09
N ALA A 171 -14.82 3.85 10.74
CA ALA A 171 -15.72 3.28 9.73
C ALA A 171 -15.02 3.11 8.37
N SER A 172 -14.29 4.15 7.92
CA SER A 172 -13.57 4.12 6.65
C SER A 172 -12.42 3.11 6.68
N THR A 173 -11.67 3.06 7.79
CA THR A 173 -10.57 2.08 7.97
C THR A 173 -11.12 0.66 7.92
N LEU A 174 -12.19 0.36 8.64
CA LEU A 174 -12.82 -0.96 8.61
C LEU A 174 -13.29 -1.30 7.21
N PHE A 175 -13.94 -0.38 6.50
CA PHE A 175 -14.38 -0.58 5.12
C PHE A 175 -13.20 -0.96 4.20
N PHE A 176 -12.12 -0.17 4.20
CA PHE A 176 -10.97 -0.41 3.32
C PHE A 176 -10.15 -1.63 3.71
N VAL A 177 -10.12 -2.02 4.98
CA VAL A 177 -9.46 -3.24 5.44
C VAL A 177 -10.29 -4.47 5.08
N ILE A 178 -11.60 -4.45 5.33
CA ILE A 178 -12.48 -5.59 5.10
C ILE A 178 -12.62 -5.89 3.60
N LEU A 179 -12.67 -4.86 2.75
CA LEU A 179 -12.86 -5.01 1.31
C LEU A 179 -11.89 -6.01 0.63
N PRO A 180 -10.55 -5.90 0.75
CA PRO A 180 -9.63 -6.87 0.16
C PRO A 180 -9.78 -8.28 0.75
N PHE A 181 -10.11 -8.42 2.04
CA PHE A 181 -10.38 -9.74 2.63
C PHE A 181 -11.65 -10.38 2.07
N LEU A 182 -12.72 -9.60 1.86
CA LEU A 182 -13.92 -10.10 1.21
C LEU A 182 -13.62 -10.58 -0.21
N ILE A 183 -12.89 -9.78 -1.00
CA ILE A 183 -12.46 -10.16 -2.36
C ILE A 183 -11.62 -11.45 -2.32
N TYR A 184 -10.72 -11.56 -1.36
CA TYR A 184 -9.88 -12.76 -1.18
C TYR A 184 -10.71 -14.01 -0.87
N ILE A 185 -11.75 -13.90 -0.03
CA ILE A 185 -12.62 -15.03 0.33
C ILE A 185 -13.44 -15.50 -0.86
N VAL A 186 -13.97 -14.59 -1.68
CA VAL A 186 -14.79 -14.92 -2.86
C VAL A 186 -13.98 -15.22 -4.12
N ARG A 187 -12.64 -15.26 -4.02
CA ARG A 187 -11.76 -15.45 -5.17
C ARG A 187 -12.05 -16.78 -5.87
N LYS A 188 -12.02 -16.75 -7.21
CA LYS A 188 -12.25 -17.94 -8.04
C LYS A 188 -10.94 -18.38 -8.69
N PRO A 189 -10.66 -19.69 -8.82
CA PRO A 189 -9.43 -20.18 -9.44
C PRO A 189 -9.22 -19.63 -10.87
N HIS A 190 -10.30 -19.53 -11.64
CA HIS A 190 -10.27 -19.00 -13.00
C HIS A 190 -9.94 -17.50 -13.08
N TRP A 191 -9.85 -16.76 -11.96
CA TRP A 191 -9.41 -15.36 -12.00
C TRP A 191 -7.93 -15.23 -12.31
N ARG A 192 -7.11 -16.22 -11.96
CA ARG A 192 -5.69 -16.18 -12.29
C ARG A 192 -5.50 -16.18 -13.80
N ASP A 193 -4.67 -15.28 -14.29
CA ASP A 193 -4.20 -15.26 -15.67
C ASP A 193 -3.15 -16.36 -15.83
N GLU A 194 -3.32 -17.20 -16.85
CA GLU A 194 -2.37 -18.27 -17.16
C GLU A 194 -1.00 -17.72 -17.53
N ASN A 195 -0.94 -16.52 -18.13
CA ASN A 195 0.30 -15.86 -18.52
C ASN A 195 0.83 -14.90 -17.44
N SER A 196 0.35 -14.99 -16.21
CA SER A 196 0.81 -14.15 -15.10
C SER A 196 2.24 -14.50 -14.68
N ASP A 197 3.14 -13.51 -14.76
CA ASP A 197 4.53 -13.58 -14.26
C ASP A 197 4.66 -13.46 -12.72
N PHE A 198 3.53 -13.41 -12.01
CA PHE A 198 3.53 -13.35 -10.55
C PHE A 198 4.20 -14.60 -9.94
N ALA A 199 5.31 -14.36 -9.23
CA ALA A 199 6.06 -15.40 -8.55
C ALA A 199 5.19 -16.12 -7.50
N PRO A 200 5.20 -17.47 -7.47
CA PRO A 200 4.49 -18.21 -6.43
C PRO A 200 5.08 -17.90 -5.06
N PHE A 201 4.28 -18.04 -4.01
CA PHE A 201 4.81 -17.97 -2.65
C PHE A 201 5.71 -19.18 -2.37
N THR A 202 6.64 -19.04 -1.43
CA THR A 202 7.59 -20.10 -1.09
C THR A 202 6.90 -21.40 -0.66
N TRP A 203 5.82 -21.29 0.11
CA TRP A 203 5.03 -22.46 0.52
C TRP A 203 4.28 -23.10 -0.66
N GLN A 204 3.85 -22.33 -1.66
CA GLN A 204 3.23 -22.89 -2.87
C GLN A 204 4.28 -23.63 -3.71
N ALA A 205 5.45 -23.03 -3.88
CA ALA A 205 6.55 -23.60 -4.63
C ALA A 205 7.13 -24.88 -3.98
N GLU A 206 7.12 -24.94 -2.64
CA GLU A 206 7.66 -26.06 -1.85
C GLU A 206 6.57 -27.07 -1.44
N ASN A 207 5.33 -26.95 -1.94
CA ASN A 207 4.17 -27.79 -1.57
C ASN A 207 3.96 -27.90 -0.04
N SER A 208 4.15 -26.79 0.66
CA SER A 208 3.96 -26.66 2.11
C SER A 208 2.73 -25.79 2.42
N HIS A 209 2.36 -25.67 3.70
CA HIS A 209 1.24 -24.84 4.14
C HIS A 209 1.74 -23.51 4.71
N PRO A 210 1.05 -22.37 4.46
CA PRO A 210 1.30 -21.13 5.17
C PRO A 210 1.29 -21.35 6.69
N GLY A 211 2.29 -20.82 7.39
CA GLY A 211 2.36 -20.89 8.85
C GLY A 211 3.19 -22.05 9.40
N ILE A 212 3.56 -23.04 8.57
CA ILE A 212 4.45 -24.13 8.97
C ILE A 212 5.91 -23.68 8.76
N PRO A 213 6.80 -23.82 9.76
CA PRO A 213 8.21 -23.54 9.58
C PRO A 213 8.81 -24.38 8.44
N SER A 214 9.49 -23.73 7.49
CA SER A 214 10.19 -24.39 6.39
C SER A 214 11.63 -24.72 6.82
N THR A 215 12.07 -25.93 6.49
CA THR A 215 13.46 -26.38 6.66
C THR A 215 14.32 -26.07 5.44
N SER A 216 13.73 -25.51 4.36
CA SER A 216 14.39 -25.18 3.10
C SER A 216 15.59 -24.25 3.32
N ALA A 217 16.74 -24.67 2.80
CA ALA A 217 17.97 -23.86 2.74
C ALA A 217 18.19 -23.25 1.35
N THR A 218 17.22 -23.39 0.43
CA THR A 218 17.32 -22.88 -0.93
C THR A 218 16.95 -21.41 -0.98
N HIS A 219 17.68 -20.62 -1.76
CA HIS A 219 17.41 -19.20 -1.91
C HIS A 219 16.00 -18.97 -2.51
N THR A 220 15.32 -17.89 -2.09
CA THR A 220 13.93 -17.62 -2.48
C THR A 220 13.73 -17.57 -3.99
N ASN A 221 14.64 -16.90 -4.71
CA ASN A 221 14.54 -16.75 -6.17
C ASN A 221 14.65 -18.09 -6.90
N ASP A 222 15.45 -19.03 -6.38
CA ASP A 222 15.65 -20.32 -7.03
C ASP A 222 14.41 -21.20 -6.86
N VAL A 223 13.79 -21.14 -5.67
CA VAL A 223 12.56 -21.86 -5.37
C VAL A 223 11.39 -21.34 -6.22
N THR A 224 11.24 -20.02 -6.31
CA THR A 224 10.16 -19.44 -7.13
C THR A 224 10.39 -19.63 -8.62
N ALA A 225 11.64 -19.57 -9.09
CA ALA A 225 11.99 -19.84 -10.49
C ALA A 225 11.80 -21.31 -10.88
N ALA A 226 12.13 -22.26 -9.99
CA ALA A 226 11.88 -23.68 -10.21
C ALA A 226 10.38 -23.97 -10.33
N ALA A 227 9.56 -23.39 -9.44
CA ALA A 227 8.11 -23.54 -9.48
C ALA A 227 7.47 -22.85 -10.71
N ALA A 228 8.02 -21.73 -11.18
CA ALA A 228 7.53 -21.08 -12.40
C ALA A 228 7.79 -21.90 -13.68
N LYS A 229 8.79 -22.80 -13.68
CA LYS A 229 9.13 -23.69 -14.80
C LYS A 229 8.43 -25.05 -14.74
N ALA A 230 7.82 -25.42 -13.61
CA ALA A 230 7.11 -26.68 -13.48
C ALA A 230 5.84 -26.68 -14.37
N PRO A 231 5.52 -27.79 -15.06
CA PRO A 231 4.33 -27.86 -15.90
C PRO A 231 3.09 -27.59 -15.04
N LYS A 232 2.24 -26.67 -15.50
CA LYS A 232 0.96 -26.35 -14.87
C LYS A 232 0.04 -27.56 -15.08
N SER A 233 -0.22 -28.34 -14.03
CA SER A 233 -1.16 -29.47 -14.03
C SER A 233 -2.61 -28.99 -14.07
#